data_AF-A0A7C3DI20-F1
#
_entry.id   AF-A0A7C3DI20-F1
#
_cell.length_a   1.000
_cell.length_b   1.000
_cell.length_c   1.000
_cell.angle_alpha   90.00
_cell.angle_beta   90.00
_cell.angle_gamma   90.00
#
_symmetry.space_group_name_H-M   'P 1'
#
loop_
_entity.id
_entity.type
_entity.pdbx_description
1 polymer ?
#
loop_
_entity_poly.entity_id
_entity_poly.type
_entity_poly.pdbx_seq_one_letter_code
_entity_poly.pdbx_strand_id
1 'polypeptide(L)'
;MSKSAELSFAPIGWMGFFRGQWKTFLPVVGVLIAFPLGPDAVLAVVLVVLLAFALNRLSASDEKSIRSVLIAAFLLRVFVAAIDQYAELFPYAWDDYFTLARVILRNIEQGYQPFVGTLASPHVKSYSFFSALVYAVLGQLQLYIRILNAFFAVFALLRVYQVARRLGARDEYAKTAIVLLAFLP
;
A
#
# COMPACT_ATOMS: atom_id res chain seq x y z
N MET A 1 44.18 34.30 42.71
CA MET A 1 42.98 33.53 43.10
C MET A 1 42.16 33.24 41.84
N SER A 2 42.25 32.02 41.34
CA SER A 2 41.58 31.54 40.12
C SER A 2 40.22 30.97 40.49
N LYS A 3 39.13 31.50 39.90
CA LYS A 3 37.80 30.88 39.98
C LYS A 3 37.65 29.91 38.82
N SER A 4 37.66 28.61 39.13
CA SER A 4 37.30 27.52 38.22
C SER A 4 35.83 27.64 37.83
N ALA A 5 35.55 27.79 36.54
CA ALA A 5 34.21 27.69 35.99
C ALA A 5 33.80 26.21 35.91
N GLU A 6 32.91 25.78 36.79
CA GLU A 6 32.23 24.50 36.66
C GLU A 6 31.26 24.56 35.47
N LEU A 7 31.66 23.93 34.36
CA LEU A 7 30.78 23.62 33.24
C LEU A 7 29.80 22.54 33.70
N SER A 8 28.63 22.96 34.17
CA SER A 8 27.49 22.07 34.32
C SER A 8 27.01 21.62 32.93
N PHE A 9 27.34 20.38 32.57
CA PHE A 9 26.70 19.72 31.43
C PHE A 9 25.26 19.39 31.84
N ALA A 10 24.33 20.29 31.50
CA ALA A 10 22.92 19.93 31.49
C ALA A 10 22.75 18.72 30.55
N PRO A 11 22.17 17.59 31.00
CA PRO A 11 21.95 16.45 30.13
C PRO A 11 21.02 16.92 29.00
N ILE A 12 21.60 17.04 27.80
CA ILE A 12 20.88 17.32 26.56
C ILE A 12 19.70 16.35 26.53
N GLY A 13 18.49 16.89 26.35
CA GLY A 13 17.24 16.15 26.32
C GLY A 13 17.10 15.24 25.10
N TRP A 14 18.02 14.28 24.93
CA TRP A 14 17.99 13.25 23.88
C TRP A 14 16.67 12.48 23.93
N MET A 15 16.11 12.24 25.12
CA MET A 15 14.80 11.58 25.26
C MET A 15 13.61 12.40 24.71
N GLY A 16 13.73 13.73 24.61
CA GLY A 16 12.69 14.59 24.03
C GLY A 16 12.68 14.57 22.50
N PHE A 17 13.85 14.45 21.87
CA PHE A 17 14.00 14.43 20.41
C PHE A 17 13.37 13.18 19.77
N PHE A 18 13.47 12.03 20.44
CA PHE A 18 12.92 10.77 19.93
C PHE A 18 11.40 10.61 20.09
N ARG A 19 10.75 11.35 21.01
CA ARG A 19 9.32 11.16 21.31
C ARG A 19 8.37 11.60 20.17
N GLY A 20 8.85 12.36 19.19
CA GLY A 20 8.04 12.81 18.04
C GLY A 20 8.51 12.29 16.67
N GLN A 21 9.79 11.98 16.50
CA GLN A 21 10.38 11.73 15.19
C GLN A 21 10.37 10.26 14.75
N TRP A 22 10.06 9.30 15.62
CA TRP A 22 10.01 7.87 15.25
C TRP A 22 9.06 7.57 14.08
N LYS A 23 7.97 8.34 13.93
CA LYS A 23 7.05 8.20 12.79
C LYS A 23 7.70 8.53 11.46
N THR A 24 8.68 9.44 11.45
CA THR A 24 9.47 9.81 10.27
C THR A 24 10.50 8.74 9.92
N PHE A 25 10.93 7.94 10.90
CA PHE A 25 11.92 6.86 10.71
C PHE A 25 11.30 5.52 10.33
N LEU A 26 10.00 5.30 10.54
CA LEU A 26 9.31 4.05 10.20
C LEU A 26 9.55 3.58 8.75
N PRO A 27 9.48 4.46 7.72
CA PRO A 27 9.83 4.10 6.35
C PRO A 27 11.29 3.69 6.19
N VAL A 28 12.20 4.41 6.86
CA VAL A 28 13.64 4.15 6.80
C VAL A 28 13.97 2.80 7.44
N VAL A 29 13.38 2.50 8.60
CA VAL A 29 13.50 1.21 9.27
C VAL A 29 12.94 0.09 8.41
N GLY A 30 11.78 0.29 7.77
CA GLY A 30 11.21 -0.68 6.84
C GLY A 30 12.14 -0.98 5.65
N VAL A 31 12.74 0.06 5.06
CA VAL A 31 13.71 -0.09 3.97
C VAL A 31 14.97 -0.82 4.44
N LEU A 32 15.50 -0.49 5.62
CA LEU A 32 16.67 -1.15 6.19
C LEU A 32 16.41 -2.64 6.50
N ILE A 33 15.21 -2.99 6.96
CA ILE A 33 14.81 -4.39 7.19
C ILE A 33 14.62 -5.14 5.86
N ALA A 34 14.10 -4.47 4.82
CA ALA A 34 13.87 -5.08 3.53
C ALA A 34 15.13 -5.16 2.64
N PHE A 35 16.16 -4.36 2.92
CA PHE A 35 17.39 -4.32 2.13
C PHE A 35 18.06 -5.69 1.93
N PRO A 36 18.16 -6.58 2.93
CA PRO A 36 18.69 -7.93 2.76
C PRO A 36 17.81 -8.86 1.92
N LEU A 37 16.52 -8.53 1.76
CA LEU A 37 15.55 -9.33 0.99
C LEU A 37 15.60 -9.05 -0.52
N GLY A 38 16.40 -8.06 -0.96
CA GLY A 38 16.60 -7.71 -2.36
C GLY A 38 15.89 -6.43 -2.81
N PRO A 39 16.19 -5.93 -4.02
CA PRO A 39 15.67 -4.67 -4.54
C PRO A 39 14.14 -4.66 -4.65
N ASP A 40 13.54 -5.80 -4.97
CA ASP A 40 12.11 -5.92 -5.15
C ASP A 40 11.33 -5.71 -3.85
N ALA A 41 11.86 -6.21 -2.73
CA ALA A 41 11.30 -6.02 -1.40
C ALA A 41 11.42 -4.57 -0.94
N VAL A 42 12.55 -3.92 -1.24
CA VAL A 42 12.75 -2.49 -0.97
C VAL A 42 11.72 -1.66 -1.74
N LEU A 43 11.53 -1.94 -3.02
CA LEU A 43 10.53 -1.24 -3.85
C LEU A 43 9.11 -1.45 -3.31
N ALA A 44 8.77 -2.66 -2.85
CA ALA A 44 7.48 -2.94 -2.24
C ALA A 44 7.26 -2.09 -0.97
N VAL A 45 8.26 -2.00 -0.08
CA VAL A 45 8.17 -1.15 1.13
C VAL A 45 8.00 0.32 0.76
N VAL A 46 8.79 0.82 -0.20
CA VAL A 46 8.67 2.21 -0.67
C VAL A 46 7.26 2.47 -1.21
N LEU A 47 6.73 1.55 -2.02
CA LEU A 47 5.38 1.66 -2.58
C LEU A 47 4.32 1.70 -1.47
N VAL A 48 4.40 0.82 -0.46
CA VAL A 48 3.49 0.79 0.69
C VAL A 48 3.53 2.10 1.46
N VAL A 49 4.72 2.64 1.71
CA VAL A 49 4.88 3.93 2.40
C VAL A 49 4.25 5.07 1.59
N LEU A 50 4.53 5.15 0.29
CA LEU A 50 4.00 6.20 -0.58
C LEU A 50 2.47 6.15 -0.63
N LEU A 51 1.88 4.96 -0.77
CA LEU A 51 0.44 4.79 -0.84
C LEU A 51 -0.24 5.02 0.52
N ALA A 52 0.37 4.59 1.63
CA ALA A 52 -0.12 4.92 2.96
C ALA A 52 -0.08 6.44 3.22
N PHE A 53 0.98 7.12 2.77
CA PHE A 53 1.08 8.57 2.85
C PHE A 53 0.02 9.27 1.99
N ALA A 54 -0.18 8.82 0.75
CA ALA A 54 -1.22 9.32 -0.15
C ALA A 54 -2.61 9.16 0.48
N LEU A 55 -2.91 7.99 1.03
CA LEU A 55 -4.18 7.71 1.72
C LEU A 55 -4.38 8.63 2.93
N ASN A 56 -3.33 8.84 3.73
CA ASN A 56 -3.35 9.76 4.86
C ASN A 56 -3.63 11.21 4.43
N ARG A 57 -3.11 11.64 3.27
CA ARG A 57 -3.38 12.98 2.71
C ARG A 57 -4.79 13.10 2.14
N LEU A 58 -5.26 12.07 1.43
CA LEU A 58 -6.61 12.04 0.84
C LEU A 58 -7.73 12.00 1.89
N SER A 59 -7.45 11.46 3.08
CA SER A 59 -8.37 11.40 4.22
C SER A 59 -8.06 12.46 5.29
N ALA A 60 -7.32 13.52 4.94
CA ALA A 60 -6.92 14.55 5.90
C ALA A 60 -8.11 15.39 6.42
N SER A 61 -9.11 15.63 5.56
CA SER A 61 -10.35 16.35 5.91
C SER A 61 -11.37 15.48 6.65
N ASP A 62 -11.16 14.17 6.67
CA ASP A 62 -12.05 13.20 7.31
C ASP A 62 -11.65 12.99 8.78
N GLU A 63 -12.53 12.33 9.52
CA GLU A 63 -12.27 12.03 10.92
C GLU A 63 -11.02 11.16 11.12
N LYS A 64 -10.27 11.47 12.19
CA LYS A 64 -9.08 10.72 12.58
C LYS A 64 -9.36 9.22 12.73
N SER A 65 -10.53 8.86 13.25
CA SER A 65 -10.99 7.48 13.41
C SER A 65 -11.07 6.74 12.07
N ILE A 66 -11.75 7.33 11.08
CA ILE A 66 -11.86 6.79 9.72
C ILE A 66 -10.50 6.66 9.07
N ARG A 67 -9.66 7.69 9.15
CA ARG A 67 -8.31 7.64 8.61
C ARG A 67 -7.48 6.49 9.20
N SER A 68 -7.55 6.29 10.51
CA SER A 68 -6.88 5.17 11.18
C SER A 68 -7.41 3.81 10.69
N VAL A 69 -8.73 3.66 10.53
CA VAL A 69 -9.34 2.43 9.99
C VAL A 69 -8.86 2.17 8.58
N LEU A 70 -8.87 3.17 7.70
CA LEU A 70 -8.44 3.02 6.30
C LEU A 70 -6.96 2.60 6.22
N ILE A 71 -6.08 3.27 6.97
CA ILE A 71 -4.64 2.91 7.00
C ILE A 71 -4.45 1.50 7.55
N ALA A 72 -5.12 1.13 8.64
CA ALA A 72 -5.02 -0.21 9.20
C ALA A 72 -5.52 -1.28 8.22
N ALA A 73 -6.64 -1.02 7.54
CA ALA A 73 -7.23 -1.89 6.54
C ALA A 73 -6.33 -2.06 5.29
N PHE A 74 -5.62 -1.01 4.88
CA PHE A 74 -4.62 -1.07 3.82
C PHE A 74 -3.41 -1.93 4.24
N LEU A 75 -2.83 -1.64 5.41
CA LEU A 75 -1.66 -2.37 5.91
C LEU A 75 -1.96 -3.85 6.15
N LEU A 76 -3.14 -4.18 6.68
CA LEU A 76 -3.56 -5.56 6.88
C LEU A 76 -3.68 -6.31 5.55
N ARG A 77 -4.29 -5.72 4.53
CA ARG A 77 -4.38 -6.32 3.18
C ARG A 77 -3.01 -6.56 2.57
N VAL A 78 -2.10 -5.58 2.68
CA VAL A 78 -0.71 -5.73 2.21
C VAL A 78 0.01 -6.84 2.97
N PHE A 79 -0.15 -6.90 4.29
CA PHE A 79 0.47 -7.92 5.12
C PHE A 79 -0.01 -9.32 4.73
N VAL A 80 -1.32 -9.51 4.57
CA VAL A 80 -1.89 -10.79 4.10
C VAL A 80 -1.37 -11.13 2.70
N ALA A 81 -1.38 -10.17 1.77
CA ALA A 81 -0.86 -10.37 0.42
C ALA A 81 0.63 -10.75 0.38
N ALA A 82 1.43 -10.17 1.27
CA ALA A 82 2.85 -10.50 1.41
C ALA A 82 3.05 -11.89 1.99
N ILE A 83 2.36 -12.24 3.09
CA ILE A 83 2.42 -13.60 3.66
C ILE A 83 2.05 -14.60 2.57
N ASP A 84 0.95 -14.38 1.87
CA ASP A 84 0.47 -15.34 0.88
C ASP A 84 1.40 -15.47 -0.34
N GLN A 85 2.11 -14.39 -0.70
CA GLN A 85 3.14 -14.43 -1.75
C GLN A 85 4.33 -15.32 -1.37
N TYR A 86 4.72 -15.35 -0.10
CA TYR A 86 5.92 -16.06 0.36
C TYR A 86 5.64 -17.42 0.99
N ALA A 87 4.42 -17.63 1.50
CA ALA A 87 4.01 -18.87 2.17
C ALA A 87 3.07 -19.74 1.31
N GLU A 88 2.70 -19.27 0.10
CA GLU A 88 1.87 -19.99 -0.88
C GLU A 88 0.61 -20.61 -0.23
N LEU A 89 -0.05 -19.85 0.64
CA LEU A 89 -1.10 -20.39 1.51
C LEU A 89 -2.37 -20.75 0.75
N PHE A 90 -2.63 -20.09 -0.38
CA PHE A 90 -3.83 -20.31 -1.18
C PHE A 90 -3.52 -20.61 -2.65
N PRO A 91 -4.16 -21.62 -3.27
CA PRO A 91 -4.08 -21.82 -4.71
C PRO A 91 -4.71 -20.61 -5.42
N TYR A 92 -3.91 -19.93 -6.25
CA TYR A 92 -4.28 -18.63 -6.78
C TYR A 92 -5.19 -18.75 -8.02
N ALA A 93 -6.48 -18.48 -7.85
CA ALA A 93 -7.43 -18.30 -8.96
C ALA A 93 -7.10 -17.09 -9.87
N TRP A 94 -6.06 -16.32 -9.55
CA TRP A 94 -5.65 -15.11 -10.26
C TRP A 94 -4.44 -15.31 -11.17
N ASP A 95 -3.88 -16.53 -11.21
CA ASP A 95 -2.70 -16.84 -12.02
C ASP A 95 -2.92 -16.60 -13.52
N ASP A 96 -4.14 -16.79 -14.02
CA ASP A 96 -4.50 -16.50 -15.40
C ASP A 96 -4.30 -15.02 -15.75
N TYR A 97 -4.65 -14.12 -14.83
CA TYR A 97 -4.50 -12.69 -15.07
C TYR A 97 -3.02 -12.29 -15.15
N PHE A 98 -2.20 -12.80 -14.25
CA PHE A 98 -0.76 -12.49 -14.20
C PHE A 98 0.01 -13.15 -15.34
N THR A 99 -0.39 -14.37 -15.73
CA THR A 99 0.18 -15.08 -16.88
C THR A 99 -0.13 -14.31 -18.16
N LEU A 100 -1.39 -13.93 -18.37
CA LEU A 100 -1.77 -13.12 -19.52
C LEU A 100 -1.10 -11.75 -19.50
N ALA A 101 -0.90 -11.13 -18.33
CA ALA A 101 -0.18 -9.86 -18.22
C ALA A 101 1.26 -9.95 -18.74
N ARG A 102 1.97 -11.05 -18.44
CA ARG A 102 3.32 -11.30 -18.96
C ARG A 102 3.32 -11.50 -20.48
N VAL A 103 2.31 -12.19 -21.02
CA VAL A 103 2.13 -12.35 -22.47
C VAL A 103 1.88 -11.00 -23.15
N ILE A 104 1.00 -10.18 -22.58
CA ILE A 104 0.71 -8.82 -23.09
C ILE A 104 1.97 -7.96 -23.06
N LEU A 105 2.71 -7.96 -21.95
CA LEU A 105 3.95 -7.20 -21.83
C LEU A 105 4.96 -7.62 -22.90
N ARG A 106 5.16 -8.92 -23.08
CA ARG A 106 6.04 -9.46 -24.13
C ARG A 106 5.59 -9.05 -25.54
N ASN A 107 4.29 -9.09 -25.82
CA ASN A 107 3.75 -8.65 -27.11
C ASN A 107 4.09 -7.17 -27.38
N ILE A 108 3.90 -6.30 -26.36
CA ILE A 108 4.21 -4.88 -26.45
C ILE A 108 5.72 -4.65 -26.68
N GLU A 109 6.58 -5.34 -25.94
CA GLU A 109 8.05 -5.26 -26.08
C GLU A 109 8.53 -5.69 -27.47
N GLN A 110 7.82 -6.63 -28.09
CA GLN A 110 8.10 -7.14 -29.44
C GLN A 110 7.44 -6.31 -30.56
N GLY A 111 6.69 -5.25 -30.22
CA GLY A 111 6.00 -4.39 -31.19
C GLY A 111 4.70 -5.00 -31.78
N TYR A 112 4.18 -6.08 -31.18
CA TYR A 112 2.90 -6.67 -31.57
C TYR A 112 1.71 -5.97 -30.88
N GLN A 113 0.49 -6.22 -31.39
CA GLN A 113 -0.70 -5.78 -30.66
C GLN A 113 -0.79 -6.51 -29.30
N PRO A 114 -1.21 -5.83 -28.21
CA PRO A 114 -1.16 -6.39 -26.86
C PRO A 114 -1.85 -7.75 -26.69
N PHE A 115 -2.96 -7.96 -27.41
CA PHE A 115 -3.84 -9.13 -27.24
C PHE A 115 -3.70 -10.20 -28.33
N VAL A 116 -2.64 -10.17 -29.15
CA VAL A 116 -2.42 -11.17 -30.21
C VAL A 116 -2.34 -12.56 -29.60
N GLY A 117 -3.10 -13.51 -30.15
CA GLY A 117 -3.12 -14.90 -29.71
C GLY A 117 -3.89 -15.17 -28.42
N THR A 118 -4.69 -14.21 -27.92
CA THR A 118 -5.38 -14.33 -26.64
C THR A 118 -6.90 -14.50 -26.80
N LEU A 119 -7.44 -15.62 -26.30
CA LEU A 119 -8.88 -15.93 -26.31
C LEU A 119 -9.59 -15.57 -24.99
N ALA A 120 -8.90 -14.87 -24.10
CA ALA A 120 -9.44 -14.47 -22.80
C ALA A 120 -10.66 -13.53 -22.94
N SER A 121 -11.55 -13.59 -21.95
CA SER A 121 -12.72 -12.70 -21.89
C SER A 121 -12.32 -11.22 -21.77
N PRO A 122 -13.18 -10.27 -22.14
CA PRO A 122 -12.87 -8.83 -22.04
C PRO A 122 -12.49 -8.38 -20.62
N HIS A 123 -13.10 -8.97 -19.60
CA HIS A 123 -12.76 -8.71 -18.19
C HIS A 123 -11.32 -9.12 -17.88
N VAL A 124 -10.94 -10.34 -18.28
CA VAL A 124 -9.59 -10.88 -18.08
C VAL A 124 -8.56 -10.04 -18.83
N LYS A 125 -8.85 -9.69 -20.09
CA LYS A 125 -7.99 -8.80 -20.89
C LYS A 125 -7.75 -7.45 -20.22
N SER A 126 -8.80 -6.83 -19.69
CA SER A 126 -8.70 -5.49 -19.08
C SER A 126 -7.82 -5.49 -17.84
N TYR A 127 -8.04 -6.45 -16.94
CA TYR A 127 -7.26 -6.52 -15.70
C TYR A 127 -5.81 -7.03 -15.95
N SER A 128 -5.61 -7.95 -16.90
CA SER A 128 -4.26 -8.36 -17.32
C SER A 128 -3.49 -7.25 -18.02
N PHE A 129 -4.18 -6.39 -18.79
CA PHE A 129 -3.56 -5.22 -19.38
C PHE A 129 -3.11 -4.21 -18.31
N PHE A 130 -3.98 -3.90 -17.34
CA PHE A 130 -3.60 -3.12 -16.16
C PHE A 130 -2.37 -3.72 -15.46
N SER A 131 -2.38 -5.03 -15.21
CA SER A 131 -1.26 -5.75 -14.59
C SER A 131 0.03 -5.64 -15.42
N ALA A 132 -0.06 -5.73 -16.75
CA ALA A 132 1.08 -5.59 -17.65
C ALA A 132 1.71 -4.19 -17.58
N LEU A 133 0.88 -3.13 -17.47
CA LEU A 133 1.37 -1.77 -17.28
C LEU A 133 2.11 -1.61 -15.94
N VAL A 134 1.60 -2.23 -14.88
CA VAL A 134 2.28 -2.26 -13.58
C VAL A 134 3.63 -2.96 -13.70
N TYR A 135 3.67 -4.12 -14.37
CA TYR A 135 4.91 -4.86 -14.59
C TYR A 135 5.94 -4.09 -15.42
N ALA A 136 5.49 -3.32 -16.41
CA ALA A 136 6.38 -2.47 -17.21
C ALA A 136 7.10 -1.39 -16.39
N VAL A 137 6.46 -0.88 -15.32
CA VAL A 137 6.99 0.24 -14.52
C VAL A 137 7.70 -0.26 -13.26
N LEU A 138 7.12 -1.23 -12.55
CA LEU A 138 7.58 -1.65 -11.23
C LEU A 138 8.35 -2.99 -11.25
N GLY A 139 8.28 -3.75 -12.35
CA GLY A 139 8.85 -5.10 -12.45
C GLY A 139 7.82 -6.20 -12.23
N GLN A 140 8.20 -7.46 -12.50
CA GLN A 140 7.28 -8.60 -12.64
C GLN A 140 6.90 -9.30 -11.32
N LEU A 141 6.96 -8.59 -10.19
CA LEU A 141 6.56 -9.14 -8.88
C LEU A 141 5.05 -8.95 -8.68
N GLN A 142 4.32 -10.06 -8.51
CA GLN A 142 2.86 -10.03 -8.30
C GLN A 142 2.45 -9.18 -7.08
N LEU A 143 3.32 -9.11 -6.07
CA LEU A 143 3.07 -8.33 -4.85
C LEU A 143 2.79 -6.84 -5.15
N TYR A 144 3.39 -6.25 -6.19
CA TYR A 144 3.13 -4.84 -6.55
C TYR A 144 1.68 -4.61 -6.94
N ILE A 145 1.11 -5.52 -7.74
CA ILE A 145 -0.30 -5.43 -8.15
C ILE A 145 -1.20 -5.62 -6.93
N ARG A 146 -0.86 -6.53 -6.02
CA ARG A 146 -1.63 -6.75 -4.78
C ARG A 146 -1.61 -5.54 -3.85
N ILE A 147 -0.46 -4.86 -3.74
CA ILE A 147 -0.35 -3.59 -3.00
C ILE A 147 -1.26 -2.52 -3.63
N LEU A 148 -1.25 -2.38 -4.96
CA LEU A 148 -2.11 -1.43 -5.66
C LEU A 148 -3.60 -1.75 -5.49
N ASN A 149 -3.98 -3.03 -5.56
CA ASN A 149 -5.36 -3.47 -5.30
C ASN A 149 -5.80 -3.16 -3.87
N ALA A 150 -4.93 -3.42 -2.88
CA ALA A 150 -5.21 -3.07 -1.49
C ALA A 150 -5.45 -1.57 -1.34
N PHE A 151 -4.66 -0.73 -2.03
CA PHE A 151 -4.86 0.71 -2.04
C PHE A 151 -6.18 1.11 -2.71
N PHE A 152 -6.49 0.58 -3.90
CA PHE A 152 -7.74 0.92 -4.59
C PHE A 152 -8.99 0.46 -3.83
N ALA A 153 -8.94 -0.71 -3.18
CA ALA A 153 -10.02 -1.18 -2.32
C ALA A 153 -10.27 -0.18 -1.18
N VAL A 154 -9.22 0.25 -0.47
CA VAL A 154 -9.34 1.21 0.63
C VAL A 154 -9.73 2.61 0.14
N PHE A 155 -9.26 3.02 -1.04
CA PHE A 155 -9.67 4.27 -1.68
C PHE A 155 -11.15 4.25 -2.04
N ALA A 156 -11.69 3.12 -2.53
CA ALA A 156 -13.11 2.96 -2.79
C ALA A 156 -13.93 3.09 -1.49
N LEU A 157 -13.46 2.51 -0.38
CA LEU A 157 -14.11 2.68 0.94
C LEU A 157 -14.15 4.14 1.38
N LEU A 158 -13.05 4.88 1.19
CA LEU A 158 -13.02 6.32 1.46
C LEU A 158 -14.07 7.07 0.63
N ARG A 159 -14.25 6.72 -0.65
CA ARG A 159 -15.28 7.33 -1.50
C ARG A 159 -16.69 6.98 -1.03
N VAL A 160 -16.94 5.72 -0.65
CA VAL A 160 -18.22 5.29 -0.09
C VAL A 160 -18.56 6.09 1.17
N TYR A 161 -17.59 6.31 2.07
CA TYR A 161 -17.77 7.16 3.26
C TYR A 161 -18.21 8.58 2.88
N GLN A 162 -17.43 9.21 2.01
CA GLN A 162 -17.66 10.61 1.61
C GLN A 162 -19.02 10.79 0.93
N VAL A 163 -19.42 9.83 0.10
CA VAL A 163 -20.75 9.83 -0.53
C VAL A 163 -21.84 9.63 0.52
N ALA A 164 -21.72 8.65 1.41
CA ALA A 164 -22.71 8.40 2.47
C ALA A 164 -22.92 9.64 3.36
N ARG A 165 -21.83 10.32 3.74
CA ARG A 165 -21.88 11.58 4.50
C ARG A 165 -22.59 12.69 3.74
N ARG A 166 -22.34 12.82 2.44
CA ARG A 166 -23.02 13.82 1.58
C ARG A 166 -24.51 13.54 1.41
N LEU A 167 -24.92 12.27 1.46
CA LEU A 167 -26.32 11.87 1.39
C LEU A 167 -27.05 12.01 2.75
N GLY A 168 -26.40 12.52 3.78
CA GLY A 168 -27.02 12.76 5.09
C GLY A 168 -27.10 11.53 5.99
N ALA A 169 -26.34 10.46 5.70
CA ALA A 169 -26.25 9.33 6.60
C ALA A 169 -25.72 9.77 7.97
N ARG A 170 -26.32 9.28 9.05
CA ARG A 170 -25.78 9.49 10.39
C ARG A 170 -24.35 8.97 10.43
N ASP A 171 -23.49 9.73 11.09
CA ASP A 171 -22.05 9.47 11.13
C ASP A 171 -21.71 8.06 11.62
N GLU A 172 -22.43 7.60 12.63
CA GLU A 172 -22.29 6.26 13.21
C GLU A 172 -22.55 5.15 12.18
N TYR A 173 -23.57 5.28 11.34
CA TYR A 173 -23.88 4.28 10.31
C TYR A 173 -22.82 4.27 9.20
N ALA A 174 -22.34 5.45 8.80
CA ALA A 174 -21.29 5.56 7.80
C ALA A 174 -19.97 4.94 8.31
N LYS A 175 -19.63 5.15 9.58
CA LYS A 175 -18.48 4.53 10.26
C LYS A 175 -18.59 3.01 10.31
N THR A 176 -19.71 2.50 10.80
CA THR A 176 -19.94 1.06 10.92
C THR A 176 -19.88 0.37 9.56
N ALA A 177 -20.48 0.97 8.52
CA ALA A 177 -20.42 0.43 7.17
C ALA A 177 -18.98 0.32 6.64
N ILE A 178 -18.13 1.32 6.88
CA ILE A 178 -16.73 1.26 6.46
C ILE A 178 -15.97 0.20 7.23
N VAL A 179 -16.14 0.10 8.54
CA VAL A 179 -15.44 -0.91 9.34
C VAL A 179 -15.82 -2.31 8.84
N LEU A 180 -17.11 -2.56 8.60
CA LEU A 180 -17.57 -3.84 8.07
C LEU A 180 -16.98 -4.12 6.68
N LEU A 181 -17.06 -3.17 5.75
CA LEU A 181 -16.52 -3.34 4.39
C LEU A 181 -14.97 -3.36 4.36
N ALA A 182 -14.30 -2.76 5.34
CA ALA A 182 -12.85 -2.73 5.45
C ALA A 182 -12.27 -4.09 5.85
N PHE A 183 -13.04 -4.92 6.54
CA PHE A 183 -12.58 -6.22 7.04
C PHE A 183 -13.41 -7.40 6.53
N LEU A 184 -14.40 -7.16 5.67
CA LEU A 184 -15.04 -8.23 4.92
C LEU A 184 -14.01 -8.87 3.97
N PRO A 185 -13.92 -10.22 3.93
CA PRO A 185 -13.05 -10.94 3.02
C PRO A 185 -13.44 -10.74 1.55
#